data_AF-A0A7C7H348-F1
#
_entry.id   AF-A0A7C7H348-F1
#
_cell.length_a   1.000
_cell.length_b   1.000
_cell.length_c   1.000
_cell.angle_alpha   90.00
_cell.angle_beta   90.00
_cell.angle_gamma   90.00
#
_symmetry.space_group_name_H-M   'P 1'
#
loop_
_entity.id
_entity.type
_entity.pdbx_description
1 polymer ?
#
loop_
_entity_poly.entity_id
_entity_poly.type
_entity_poly.pdbx_seq_one_letter_code
_entity_poly.pdbx_strand_id
1 'polypeptide(L)'
;MKINGLSDLKCSQLIFHRFFLYFGVFGLLSLIGASCTNLELTRAFDGEFNEATNNRLINAYCTSCHNHKEFDSGQHVPKVRQKYKRRLFRRATECRTCHYFKKNWANDHTSRKTRGPKKANRGGFKEFEKNY
;
A
#
# COMPACT_ATOMS: atom_id res chain seq x y z
N MET A 1 -56.66 30.96 22.51
CA MET A 1 -55.30 31.01 21.94
C MET A 1 -54.66 29.64 22.14
N LYS A 2 -54.60 28.80 21.09
CA LYS A 2 -54.06 27.43 21.17
C LYS A 2 -52.56 27.47 20.86
N ILE A 3 -51.76 26.98 21.81
CA ILE A 3 -50.30 26.95 21.73
C ILE A 3 -49.90 25.71 20.92
N ASN A 4 -49.59 25.89 19.63
CA ASN A 4 -49.03 24.85 18.78
C ASN A 4 -47.51 24.88 18.90
N GLY A 5 -46.91 24.07 19.77
CA GLY A 5 -45.45 24.11 19.94
C GLY A 5 -44.80 22.91 20.65
N LEU A 6 -45.54 21.83 20.93
CA LEU A 6 -44.99 20.68 21.69
C LEU A 6 -44.64 19.46 20.82
N SER A 7 -45.00 19.45 19.53
CA SER A 7 -44.85 18.30 18.63
C SER A 7 -43.48 18.22 17.94
N ASP A 8 -42.83 19.37 17.71
CA ASP A 8 -41.65 19.48 16.83
C ASP A 8 -40.33 19.10 17.52
N LEU A 9 -40.27 19.19 18.86
CA LEU A 9 -39.07 18.86 19.65
C LEU A 9 -38.73 17.37 19.63
N LYS A 10 -39.72 16.47 19.55
CA LYS A 10 -39.50 15.01 19.48
C LYS A 10 -39.04 14.57 18.09
N CYS A 11 -39.55 15.20 17.04
CA CYS A 11 -39.23 14.86 15.65
C CYS A 11 -37.78 15.24 15.31
N SER A 12 -37.35 16.45 15.72
CA SER A 12 -35.97 16.91 15.50
C SER A 12 -34.95 16.06 16.25
N GLN A 13 -35.22 15.69 17.50
CA GLN A 13 -34.36 14.78 18.28
C GLN A 13 -34.20 13.40 17.63
N LEU A 14 -35.29 12.83 17.08
CA LEU A 14 -35.26 11.55 16.36
C LEU A 14 -34.46 11.60 15.05
N ILE A 15 -34.56 12.71 14.31
CA ILE A 15 -33.78 12.94 13.08
C ILE A 15 -32.29 13.09 13.43
N PHE A 16 -31.95 13.88 14.46
CA PHE A 16 -30.58 14.03 14.95
C PHE A 16 -29.98 12.69 15.41
N HIS A 17 -30.75 11.88 16.17
CA HIS A 17 -30.27 10.59 16.65
C HIS A 17 -30.02 9.58 15.53
N ARG A 18 -30.89 9.57 14.51
CA ARG A 18 -30.69 8.77 13.28
C ARG A 18 -29.47 9.25 12.51
N PHE A 19 -29.28 10.56 12.36
CA PHE A 19 -28.09 11.13 11.72
C PHE A 19 -26.80 10.71 12.44
N PHE A 20 -26.76 10.82 13.77
CA PHE A 20 -25.62 10.37 14.57
C PHE A 20 -25.37 8.86 14.50
N LEU A 21 -26.43 8.04 14.43
CA LEU A 21 -26.28 6.59 14.21
C LEU A 21 -25.70 6.28 12.82
N TYR A 22 -26.22 6.90 11.76
CA TYR A 22 -25.70 6.68 10.40
C TYR A 22 -24.26 7.19 10.25
N PHE A 23 -23.94 8.39 10.74
CA PHE A 23 -22.58 8.93 10.69
C PHE A 23 -21.62 8.20 11.64
N GLY A 24 -22.09 7.74 12.79
CA GLY A 24 -21.30 6.95 13.74
C GLY A 24 -20.94 5.58 13.18
N VAL A 25 -21.90 4.88 12.56
CA VAL A 25 -21.66 3.58 11.92
C VAL A 25 -20.77 3.73 10.67
N PHE A 26 -21.00 4.76 9.84
CA PHE A 26 -20.19 5.00 8.64
C PHE A 26 -18.75 5.45 8.98
N GLY A 27 -18.59 6.26 10.04
CA GLY A 27 -17.29 6.66 10.58
C GLY A 27 -16.50 5.47 11.13
N LEU A 28 -17.15 4.56 11.87
CA LEU A 28 -16.52 3.35 12.40
C LEU A 28 -16.08 2.38 11.29
N LEU A 29 -16.90 2.21 10.23
CA LEU A 29 -16.58 1.33 9.12
C LEU A 29 -15.37 1.83 8.31
N SER A 30 -15.21 3.15 8.19
CA SER A 30 -14.11 3.78 7.44
C SER A 30 -12.74 3.60 8.11
N LEU A 31 -12.70 3.49 9.44
CA LEU A 31 -11.45 3.29 10.21
C LEU A 31 -10.86 1.89 10.05
N ILE A 32 -11.68 0.88 9.75
CA ILE A 32 -11.24 -0.52 9.63
C ILE A 32 -10.54 -0.77 8.27
N GLY A 33 -10.91 -0.01 7.22
CA GLY A 33 -10.37 -0.20 5.87
C GLY A 33 -8.90 0.21 5.69
N ALA A 34 -8.41 1.19 6.45
CA ALA A 34 -7.06 1.75 6.27
C ALA A 34 -5.92 0.80 6.69
N SER A 35 -6.20 -0.17 7.58
CA SER A 35 -5.18 -1.11 8.09
C SER A 35 -4.97 -2.32 7.18
N CYS A 36 -5.98 -2.76 6.42
CA CYS A 36 -5.87 -3.93 5.55
C CYS A 36 -4.89 -3.71 4.39
N THR A 37 -4.85 -2.51 3.82
CA THR A 37 -4.01 -2.18 2.66
C THR A 37 -2.51 -2.31 2.94
N ASN A 38 -2.06 -2.06 4.18
CA ASN A 38 -0.66 -2.21 4.56
C ASN A 38 -0.24 -3.69 4.71
N LEU A 39 -1.17 -4.54 5.19
CA LEU A 39 -0.91 -5.97 5.35
C LEU A 39 -0.75 -6.66 4.00
N GLU A 40 -1.69 -6.47 3.07
CA GLU A 40 -1.62 -7.05 1.73
C GLU A 40 -0.37 -6.61 0.97
N LEU A 41 -0.02 -5.33 1.08
CA LEU A 41 1.18 -4.81 0.44
C LEU A 41 2.47 -5.43 1.01
N THR A 42 2.54 -5.63 2.34
CA THR A 42 3.68 -6.31 2.96
C THR A 42 3.80 -7.74 2.44
N ARG A 43 2.70 -8.48 2.42
CA ARG A 43 2.62 -9.86 1.90
C ARG A 43 3.02 -9.94 0.43
N ALA A 44 2.64 -8.95 -0.38
CA ALA A 44 3.04 -8.85 -1.77
C ALA A 44 4.56 -8.64 -1.94
N PHE A 45 5.19 -7.81 -1.10
CA PHE A 45 6.65 -7.67 -1.09
C PHE A 45 7.35 -8.93 -0.58
N ASP A 46 6.72 -9.69 0.32
CA ASP A 46 7.21 -10.98 0.82
C ASP A 46 6.99 -12.13 -0.19
N GLY A 47 6.19 -11.90 -1.23
CA GLY A 47 5.98 -12.85 -2.34
C GLY A 47 4.95 -13.92 -2.02
N GLU A 48 4.02 -13.65 -1.11
CA GLU A 48 2.99 -14.63 -0.70
C GLU A 48 1.91 -14.88 -1.76
N PHE A 49 1.78 -13.98 -2.75
CA PHE A 49 0.85 -14.16 -3.87
C PHE A 49 1.62 -14.55 -5.15
N ASN A 50 0.86 -14.90 -6.19
CA ASN A 50 1.45 -15.07 -7.52
C ASN A 50 2.03 -13.74 -8.05
N GLU A 51 2.96 -13.86 -9.01
CA GLU A 51 3.70 -12.73 -9.57
C GLU A 51 2.81 -11.61 -10.10
N ALA A 52 1.71 -11.93 -10.79
CA ALA A 52 0.79 -10.93 -11.34
C ALA A 52 0.13 -10.11 -10.21
N THR A 53 -0.32 -10.78 -9.16
CA THR A 53 -0.92 -10.14 -7.98
C THR A 53 0.10 -9.31 -7.21
N ASN A 54 1.31 -9.85 -6.97
CA ASN A 54 2.38 -9.11 -6.30
C ASN A 54 2.69 -7.81 -7.04
N ASN A 55 2.91 -7.90 -8.35
CA ASN A 55 3.21 -6.73 -9.18
C ASN A 55 2.05 -5.75 -9.22
N ARG A 56 0.80 -6.20 -9.30
CA ARG A 56 -0.37 -5.31 -9.27
C ARG A 56 -0.42 -4.51 -7.96
N LEU A 57 -0.32 -5.18 -6.82
CA LEU A 57 -0.39 -4.53 -5.49
C LEU A 57 0.78 -3.56 -5.28
N ILE A 58 2.00 -3.97 -5.63
CA ILE A 58 3.18 -3.11 -5.50
C ILE A 58 3.13 -1.93 -6.47
N ASN A 59 2.65 -2.13 -7.71
CA ASN A 59 2.49 -1.06 -8.68
C ASN A 59 1.46 -0.04 -8.20
N ALA A 60 0.30 -0.49 -7.69
CA ALA A 60 -0.73 0.38 -7.13
C ALA A 60 -0.18 1.26 -5.99
N TYR A 61 0.62 0.66 -5.09
CA TYR A 61 1.31 1.41 -4.04
C TYR A 61 2.33 2.42 -4.59
N CYS A 62 3.11 2.05 -5.60
CA CYS A 62 4.03 3.00 -6.23
C CYS A 62 3.26 4.19 -6.82
N THR A 63 2.18 3.94 -7.55
CA THR A 63 1.36 4.98 -8.21
C THR A 63 0.52 5.82 -7.26
N SER A 64 0.28 5.35 -6.02
CA SER A 64 -0.41 6.16 -5.01
C SER A 64 0.46 7.30 -4.47
N CYS A 65 1.79 7.20 -4.61
CA CYS A 65 2.70 8.29 -4.28
C CYS A 65 2.63 9.39 -5.35
N HIS A 66 2.44 10.65 -4.96
CA HIS A 66 2.33 11.79 -5.88
C HIS A 66 3.45 11.86 -6.93
N ASN A 67 4.69 11.52 -6.54
CA ASN A 67 5.87 11.56 -7.42
C ASN A 67 5.91 10.46 -8.49
N HIS A 68 4.97 9.52 -8.46
CA HIS A 68 4.96 8.32 -9.30
C HIS A 68 3.57 8.08 -9.93
N LYS A 69 2.71 9.10 -10.02
CA LYS A 69 1.35 8.96 -10.55
C LYS A 69 1.32 8.41 -11.99
N GLU A 70 2.35 8.72 -12.78
CA GLU A 70 2.55 8.26 -14.16
C GLU A 70 3.52 7.06 -14.24
N PHE A 71 3.77 6.37 -13.13
CA PHE A 71 4.67 5.23 -13.11
C PHE A 71 4.06 4.03 -13.84
N ASP A 72 4.80 3.54 -14.84
CA ASP A 72 4.52 2.28 -15.53
C ASP A 72 5.62 1.26 -15.22
N SER A 73 5.26 0.22 -14.47
CA SER A 73 6.16 -0.90 -14.15
C SER A 73 6.63 -1.67 -15.39
N GLY A 74 5.78 -1.76 -16.42
CA GLY A 74 6.06 -2.45 -17.69
C GLY A 74 7.19 -1.78 -18.47
N GLN A 75 7.29 -0.45 -18.42
CA GLN A 75 8.43 0.29 -18.99
C GLN A 75 9.61 0.40 -18.02
N HIS A 76 9.35 0.49 -16.72
CA HIS A 76 10.39 0.68 -15.71
C HIS A 76 11.35 -0.50 -15.60
N VAL A 77 10.82 -1.72 -15.48
CA VAL A 77 11.63 -2.92 -15.23
C VAL A 77 12.62 -3.19 -16.38
N PRO A 78 12.21 -3.20 -17.66
CA PRO A 78 13.12 -3.40 -18.79
C PRO A 78 14.25 -2.37 -18.87
N LYS A 79 13.97 -1.11 -18.50
CA LYS A 79 14.96 -0.02 -18.47
C LYS A 79 15.96 -0.17 -17.33
N VAL A 80 15.49 -0.53 -16.15
CA VAL A 80 16.34 -0.60 -14.94
C VAL A 80 17.17 -1.88 -14.88
N ARG A 81 16.64 -3.03 -15.33
CA ARG A 81 17.36 -4.32 -15.28
C ARG A 81 18.70 -4.29 -16.04
N GLN A 82 18.81 -3.47 -17.09
CA GLN A 82 20.03 -3.28 -17.88
C GLN A 82 21.20 -2.69 -17.05
N LYS A 83 20.90 -1.97 -15.96
CA LYS A 83 21.91 -1.38 -15.08
C LYS A 83 22.55 -2.40 -14.13
N TYR A 84 21.96 -3.60 -14.02
CA TYR A 84 22.45 -4.66 -13.16
C TYR A 84 23.37 -5.62 -13.92
N LYS A 85 24.44 -6.06 -13.26
CA LYS A 85 25.37 -7.10 -13.75
C LYS A 85 24.96 -8.48 -13.26
N ARG A 86 24.32 -8.56 -12.08
CA ARG A 86 23.89 -9.81 -11.44
C ARG A 86 22.68 -10.41 -12.17
N ARG A 87 22.71 -11.72 -12.42
CA ARG A 87 21.71 -12.45 -13.23
C ARG A 87 20.29 -12.30 -12.71
N LEU A 88 20.08 -12.44 -11.39
CA LEU A 88 18.76 -12.34 -10.76
C LEU A 88 18.06 -11.02 -11.13
N PHE A 89 18.73 -9.89 -10.91
CA PHE A 89 18.18 -8.56 -11.19
C PHE A 89 18.05 -8.26 -12.69
N ARG A 90 18.92 -8.82 -13.54
CA ARG A 90 18.82 -8.69 -15.00
C ARG A 90 17.59 -9.38 -15.58
N ARG A 91 17.12 -10.43 -14.91
CA ARG A 91 15.95 -11.22 -15.31
C ARG A 91 14.72 -10.92 -14.46
N ALA A 92 14.79 -9.90 -13.60
CA ALA A 92 13.67 -9.52 -12.76
C ALA A 92 12.45 -9.23 -13.60
N THR A 93 11.33 -9.84 -13.21
CA THR A 93 9.99 -9.62 -13.72
C THR A 93 9.09 -9.02 -12.64
N GLU A 94 9.47 -9.19 -11.36
CA GLU A 94 8.79 -8.59 -10.22
C GLU A 94 9.47 -7.34 -9.65
N CYS A 95 8.64 -6.40 -9.17
CA CYS A 95 9.10 -5.23 -8.44
C CYS A 95 9.89 -5.61 -7.18
N ARG A 96 9.49 -6.69 -6.49
CA ARG A 96 10.07 -7.17 -5.22
C ARG A 96 11.49 -7.73 -5.35
N THR A 97 11.93 -8.08 -6.55
CA THR A 97 13.31 -8.49 -6.78
C THR A 97 14.26 -7.32 -6.46
N CYS A 98 13.91 -6.12 -6.93
CA CYS A 98 14.71 -4.91 -6.73
C CYS A 98 14.28 -4.11 -5.49
N HIS A 99 13.01 -4.15 -5.10
CA HIS A 99 12.46 -3.37 -4.00
C HIS A 99 12.03 -4.26 -2.84
N TYR A 100 12.10 -3.76 -1.62
CA TYR A 100 11.65 -4.51 -0.44
C TYR A 100 11.17 -3.56 0.63
N PHE A 101 10.28 -4.03 1.49
CA PHE A 101 9.93 -3.29 2.68
C PHE A 101 10.88 -3.59 3.83
N LYS A 102 11.28 -2.52 4.50
CA LYS A 102 11.95 -2.61 5.79
C LYS A 102 10.98 -2.06 6.84
N LYS A 103 10.55 -2.94 7.76
CA LYS A 103 9.86 -2.54 8.98
C LYS A 103 10.86 -1.84 9.90
N ASN A 104 10.57 -0.60 10.27
CA ASN A 104 11.29 0.08 11.34
C ASN A 104 10.44 -0.02 12.61
N TRP A 105 10.81 -0.94 13.50
CA TRP A 105 10.11 -1.20 14.75
C TRP A 105 9.99 0.03 15.67
N ALA A 106 10.89 1.00 15.55
CA ALA A 106 10.90 2.19 16.39
C ALA A 106 9.73 3.16 16.13
N ASN A 107 9.24 3.24 14.88
CA ASN A 107 8.27 4.26 14.49
C ASN A 107 7.01 3.68 13.83
N ASP A 108 6.86 2.35 13.76
CA ASP A 108 5.78 1.66 13.01
C ASP A 108 5.66 2.04 11.52
N HIS A 109 6.64 2.79 10.99
CA HIS A 109 6.69 3.19 9.60
C HIS A 109 7.41 2.11 8.78
N THR A 110 6.68 1.49 7.86
CA THR A 110 7.25 0.67 6.79
C THR A 110 7.79 1.57 5.69
N SER A 111 9.04 1.35 5.28
CA SER A 111 9.64 2.13 4.18
C SER A 111 10.15 1.22 3.09
N ARG A 112 9.79 1.55 1.84
CA ARG A 112 10.30 0.88 0.65
C ARG A 112 11.79 1.20 0.51
N LYS A 113 12.61 0.16 0.46
CA LYS A 113 14.04 0.22 0.14
C LYS A 113 14.30 -0.40 -1.22
N THR A 114 15.48 -0.11 -1.76
CA THR A 114 15.88 -0.56 -3.10
C THR A 114 17.24 -1.24 -3.02
N ARG A 115 17.31 -2.44 -3.60
CA ARG A 115 18.56 -3.15 -3.90
C ARG A 115 19.21 -2.50 -5.12
N GLY A 116 19.71 -1.28 -4.98
CA GLY A 116 20.15 -0.46 -6.10
C GLY A 116 21.32 -1.06 -6.91
N PRO A 117 21.46 -0.74 -8.21
CA PRO A 117 22.43 -1.38 -9.09
C PRO A 117 23.88 -1.28 -8.60
N LYS A 118 24.30 -0.11 -8.10
CA LYS A 118 25.69 0.10 -7.60
C LYS A 118 26.07 -0.88 -6.49
N LYS A 119 25.18 -1.12 -5.53
CA LYS A 119 25.42 -2.03 -4.40
C LYS A 119 25.22 -3.49 -4.82
N ALA A 120 24.18 -3.79 -5.60
CA ALA A 120 23.93 -5.14 -6.11
C ALA A 120 25.08 -5.65 -6.98
N ASN A 121 25.62 -4.82 -7.87
CA ASN A 121 26.73 -5.19 -8.76
C ASN A 121 28.03 -5.48 -8.01
N ARG A 122 28.19 -4.96 -6.79
CA ARG A 122 29.30 -5.28 -5.88
C ARG A 122 29.02 -6.50 -5.00
N GLY A 123 27.90 -7.20 -5.21
CA GLY A 123 27.50 -8.37 -4.41
C GLY A 123 26.91 -8.03 -3.04
N GLY A 124 26.48 -6.79 -2.80
CA GLY A 124 25.96 -6.35 -1.51
C GLY A 124 24.62 -6.96 -1.09
N PHE A 125 24.06 -7.88 -1.90
CA PHE A 125 22.80 -8.59 -1.63
C PHE A 125 22.91 -10.10 -1.92
N LYS A 126 24.13 -10.68 -1.88
CA LYS A 126 24.35 -12.12 -2.13
C LYS A 126 23.47 -13.04 -1.29
N GLU A 127 23.23 -12.68 -0.02
CA GLU A 127 22.39 -13.50 0.87
C GLU A 127 20.95 -13.59 0.38
N PHE A 128 20.39 -12.47 -0.08
CA PHE A 128 19.07 -12.44 -0.70
C PHE A 128 19.03 -13.25 -2.00
N GLU A 129 20.10 -13.20 -2.80
CA GLU A 129 20.17 -13.95 -4.07
C GLU A 129 20.15 -15.47 -3.87
N LYS A 130 20.46 -16.01 -2.67
CA LYS A 130 20.41 -17.47 -2.42
C LYS A 130 18.99 -18.01 -2.28
N ASN A 131 18.03 -17.14 -1.96
CA ASN A 131 16.64 -17.50 -1.69
C ASN A 131 15.74 -17.33 -2.92
N TYR A 132 16.33 -17.13 -4.10
CA TYR A 132 15.69 -16.90 -5.40
C TYR A 132 16.29 -17.83 -6.45
#